data_AF-A0A1X7F301-F1
#
_entry.id   AF-A0A1X7F301-F1
#
_cell.length_a   1.000
_cell.length_b   1.000
_cell.length_c   1.000
_cell.angle_alpha   90.00
_cell.angle_beta   90.00
_cell.angle_gamma   90.00
#
_symmetry.space_group_name_H-M   'P 1'
#
loop_
_entity.id
_entity.type
_entity.pdbx_description
1 polymer ?
#
loop_
_entity_poly.entity_id
_entity_poly.type
_entity_poly.pdbx_seq_one_letter_code
_entity_poly.pdbx_strand_id
1 'polypeptide(L)'
;MFTESNILIYRCVTPLHCGAIEAGEGIDFSVAREQFTNFPIIPATSLKGVWRDICQRTEEWKDEVAAAFGSDSQEVGKNNSGLLGFVDAQILYLPVRLSVRTFFLITCPLQISRFNDAREKKGLSTYAIKEQCENDIIISETLCDISKIYLEDIKLNAKHKTLTLPTDGVPAHLTPRLALVSDNKFEWFASNAMAIHAHNKLSVTKKSENLWYEELVPAESIFFGQLLESPPYKAKEGDTAGKYSSKLITTAPPFFQIGRNYSTGHGLMQITVVTQDESYKDD
;
A
#
# COMPACT_ATOMS: atom_id res chain seq x y z
N MET A 1 -6.65 -3.78 -23.45
CA MET A 1 -7.50 -4.61 -22.56
C MET A 1 -8.26 -3.72 -21.61
N PHE A 2 -7.58 -2.96 -20.75
CA PHE A 2 -8.22 -1.95 -19.90
C PHE A 2 -8.37 -0.62 -20.64
N THR A 3 -9.48 0.08 -20.41
CA THR A 3 -9.76 1.42 -20.95
C THR A 3 -9.65 2.50 -19.88
N GLU A 4 -9.83 2.14 -18.60
CA GLU A 4 -9.72 3.06 -17.47
C GLU A 4 -8.65 2.60 -16.47
N SER A 5 -8.02 3.58 -15.82
CA SER A 5 -6.98 3.37 -14.81
C SER A 5 -7.11 4.41 -13.69
N ASN A 6 -7.30 3.93 -12.48
CA ASN A 6 -7.34 4.73 -11.26
C ASN A 6 -6.20 4.32 -10.33
N ILE A 7 -5.60 5.30 -9.65
CA ILE A 7 -4.57 5.05 -8.66
C ILE A 7 -5.19 5.22 -7.28
N LEU A 8 -5.03 4.19 -6.45
CA LEU A 8 -5.53 4.15 -5.09
C LEU A 8 -4.33 4.11 -4.13
N ILE A 9 -4.32 5.03 -3.18
CA ILE A 9 -3.39 5.07 -2.07
C ILE A 9 -4.05 4.38 -0.88
N TYR A 10 -3.31 3.46 -0.25
CA TYR A 10 -3.74 2.71 0.92
C TYR A 10 -2.81 3.02 2.09
N ARG A 11 -3.30 3.75 3.10
CA ARG A 11 -2.54 4.03 4.32
C ARG A 11 -2.94 3.07 5.43
N CYS A 12 -1.96 2.43 6.06
CA CYS A 12 -2.15 1.64 7.26
C CYS A 12 -2.50 2.54 8.44
N VAL A 13 -3.70 2.41 9.00
CA VAL A 13 -4.08 3.08 10.26
C VAL A 13 -3.62 2.25 11.46
N THR A 14 -3.66 0.93 11.31
CA THR A 14 -3.12 -0.05 12.25
C THR A 14 -2.06 -0.91 11.55
N PRO A 15 -1.19 -1.63 12.28
CA PRO A 15 -0.26 -2.56 11.65
C PRO A 15 -1.00 -3.57 10.77
N LEU A 16 -0.39 -3.94 9.65
CA LEU A 16 -0.99 -4.78 8.61
C LEU A 16 -0.29 -6.14 8.57
N HIS A 17 -1.07 -7.21 8.74
CA HIS A 17 -0.67 -8.55 8.33
C HIS A 17 -1.43 -8.98 7.08
N CYS A 18 -0.81 -8.81 5.91
CA CYS A 18 -1.30 -9.39 4.68
C CYS A 18 -0.37 -10.56 4.32
N GLY A 19 -0.65 -11.73 4.89
CA GLY A 19 0.27 -12.86 4.86
C GLY A 19 0.52 -13.46 3.47
N ALA A 20 1.71 -13.99 3.27
CA ALA A 20 2.03 -14.99 2.25
C ALA A 20 2.09 -16.41 2.87
N ILE A 21 2.02 -17.45 2.03
CA ILE A 21 2.05 -18.86 2.47
C ILE A 21 3.47 -19.26 2.94
N GLU A 22 4.49 -18.48 2.62
CA GLU A 22 5.88 -18.87 2.85
C GLU A 22 6.36 -18.50 4.26
N ALA A 23 6.53 -19.54 5.09
CA ALA A 23 7.30 -19.47 6.32
C ALA A 23 8.78 -19.33 5.98
N GLY A 24 9.44 -18.31 6.53
CA GLY A 24 10.86 -18.04 6.34
C GLY A 24 11.54 -17.76 7.68
N GLU A 25 12.80 -18.21 7.83
CA GLU A 25 13.75 -17.81 8.89
C GLU A 25 13.20 -17.64 10.31
N GLY A 26 12.45 -18.62 10.82
CA GLY A 26 11.95 -18.59 12.21
C GLY A 26 10.77 -17.65 12.45
N ILE A 27 10.20 -17.08 11.39
CA ILE A 27 8.91 -16.39 11.39
C ILE A 27 7.87 -17.33 10.78
N ASP A 28 6.83 -17.67 11.55
CA ASP A 28 5.78 -18.59 11.11
C ASP A 28 4.87 -17.94 10.06
N PHE A 29 4.56 -16.65 10.21
CA PHE A 29 3.69 -15.90 9.31
C PHE A 29 4.37 -14.60 8.85
N SER A 30 4.97 -14.64 7.66
CA SER A 30 5.57 -13.48 7.01
C SER A 30 4.53 -12.60 6.29
N VAL A 31 4.85 -11.33 6.06
CA VAL A 31 4.03 -10.48 5.19
C VAL A 31 4.30 -10.81 3.72
N ALA A 32 3.33 -10.56 2.84
CA ALA A 32 3.51 -10.74 1.41
C ALA A 32 4.55 -9.76 0.85
N ARG A 33 5.47 -10.27 0.04
CA ARG A 33 6.61 -9.51 -0.52
C ARG A 33 6.74 -9.74 -2.03
N GLU A 34 7.19 -8.71 -2.73
CA GLU A 34 7.60 -8.82 -4.13
C GLU A 34 8.93 -9.58 -4.24
N GLN A 35 8.96 -10.67 -5.01
CA GLN A 35 10.07 -11.64 -4.98
C GLN A 35 11.45 -11.04 -5.26
N PHE A 36 11.57 -10.06 -6.15
CA PHE A 36 12.86 -9.57 -6.65
C PHE A 36 13.36 -8.29 -5.95
N THR A 37 12.51 -7.62 -5.16
CA THR A 37 12.90 -6.46 -4.32
C THR A 37 12.77 -6.74 -2.83
N ASN A 38 12.08 -7.81 -2.47
CA ASN A 38 11.65 -8.13 -1.13
C ASN A 38 10.75 -7.07 -0.47
N PHE A 39 10.23 -6.10 -1.23
CA PHE A 39 9.37 -5.05 -0.69
C PHE A 39 8.00 -5.61 -0.28
N PRO A 40 7.42 -5.18 0.86
CA PRO A 40 6.06 -5.51 1.22
C PRO A 40 5.07 -5.11 0.12
N ILE A 41 4.12 -5.99 -0.16
CA ILE A 41 3.02 -5.73 -1.09
C ILE A 41 1.68 -6.12 -0.46
N ILE A 42 0.60 -5.56 -0.98
CA ILE A 42 -0.75 -6.10 -0.77
C ILE A 42 -1.16 -6.79 -2.07
N PRO A 43 -1.28 -8.14 -2.09
CA PRO A 43 -1.66 -8.85 -3.29
C PRO A 43 -3.00 -8.38 -3.86
N ALA A 44 -3.08 -8.25 -5.17
CA ALA A 44 -4.27 -7.85 -5.93
C ALA A 44 -5.45 -8.77 -5.64
N THR A 45 -5.20 -10.05 -5.39
CA THR A 45 -6.23 -11.03 -5.00
C THR A 45 -6.83 -10.70 -3.63
N SER A 46 -6.01 -10.26 -2.68
CA SER A 46 -6.47 -9.81 -1.36
C SER A 46 -7.28 -8.52 -1.49
N LEU A 47 -6.79 -7.54 -2.25
CA LEU A 47 -7.51 -6.30 -2.55
C LEU A 47 -8.87 -6.58 -3.20
N LYS A 48 -8.87 -7.40 -4.25
CA LYS A 48 -10.07 -7.77 -4.99
C LYS A 48 -11.09 -8.48 -4.10
N GLY A 49 -10.63 -9.38 -3.23
CA GLY A 49 -11.50 -10.09 -2.28
C GLY A 49 -12.17 -9.15 -1.29
N VAL A 50 -11.40 -8.24 -0.69
CA VAL A 50 -11.93 -7.25 0.26
C VAL A 50 -12.93 -6.31 -0.42
N TRP A 51 -12.59 -5.77 -1.59
CA TRP A 51 -13.49 -4.91 -2.35
C TRP A 51 -14.77 -5.63 -2.78
N ARG A 52 -14.66 -6.89 -3.21
CA ARG A 52 -15.83 -7.71 -3.55
C ARG A 52 -16.75 -7.89 -2.35
N ASP A 53 -16.23 -8.20 -1.16
CA ASP A 53 -17.04 -8.38 0.06
C ASP A 53 -17.76 -7.07 0.46
N ILE A 54 -17.08 -5.93 0.37
CA ILE A 54 -17.69 -4.61 0.63
C ILE A 54 -18.85 -4.35 -0.34
N CYS A 55 -18.60 -4.51 -1.64
CA CYS A 55 -19.63 -4.31 -2.66
C CYS A 55 -20.80 -5.29 -2.48
N GLN A 56 -20.53 -6.57 -2.20
CA GLN A 56 -21.59 -7.58 -1.98
C GLN A 56 -22.53 -7.26 -0.82
N ARG A 57 -22.06 -6.53 0.20
CA ARG A 57 -22.87 -6.11 1.35
C ARG A 57 -23.64 -4.82 1.12
N THR A 58 -23.48 -4.19 -0.04
CA THR A 58 -24.10 -2.92 -0.38
C THR A 58 -25.22 -3.15 -1.41
N GLU A 59 -26.44 -2.71 -1.10
CA GLU A 59 -27.62 -2.92 -1.98
C GLU A 59 -27.41 -2.39 -3.41
N GLU A 60 -26.67 -1.30 -3.55
CA GLU A 60 -26.36 -0.69 -4.86
C GLU A 60 -25.65 -1.64 -5.82
N TRP A 61 -24.95 -2.66 -5.33
CA TRP A 61 -24.12 -3.56 -6.13
C TRP A 61 -24.76 -4.92 -6.41
N LYS A 62 -25.93 -5.22 -5.83
CA LYS A 62 -26.55 -6.55 -5.82
C LYS A 62 -26.54 -7.27 -7.17
N ASP A 63 -26.86 -6.56 -8.25
CA ASP A 63 -26.94 -7.12 -9.61
C ASP A 63 -25.67 -6.94 -10.45
N GLU A 64 -24.66 -6.24 -9.92
CA GLU A 64 -23.47 -5.79 -10.65
C GLU A 64 -22.16 -6.44 -10.16
N VAL A 65 -22.14 -7.02 -8.96
CA VAL A 65 -20.93 -7.67 -8.40
C VAL A 65 -20.32 -8.68 -9.36
N ALA A 66 -21.15 -9.58 -9.91
CA ALA A 66 -20.67 -10.63 -10.80
C ALA A 66 -20.05 -10.07 -12.10
N ALA A 67 -20.60 -8.97 -12.63
CA ALA A 67 -20.05 -8.32 -13.82
C ALA A 67 -18.72 -7.60 -13.50
N ALA A 68 -18.64 -6.92 -12.36
CA ALA A 68 -17.45 -6.16 -11.97
C ALA A 68 -16.30 -7.07 -11.51
N PHE A 69 -16.57 -8.06 -10.66
CA PHE A 69 -15.55 -8.88 -10.00
C PHE A 69 -15.40 -10.28 -10.61
N GLY A 70 -16.35 -10.72 -11.42
CA GLY A 70 -16.46 -12.08 -11.96
C GLY A 70 -17.47 -12.92 -11.18
N SER A 71 -17.94 -14.02 -11.76
CA SER A 71 -18.83 -14.97 -11.09
C SER A 71 -18.14 -15.70 -9.92
N ASP A 72 -18.94 -16.27 -9.02
CA ASP A 72 -18.42 -17.15 -7.98
C ASP A 72 -17.97 -18.48 -8.60
N SER A 73 -16.89 -19.04 -8.06
CA SER A 73 -16.27 -20.29 -8.57
C SER A 73 -17.19 -21.52 -8.50
N GLN A 74 -18.29 -21.45 -7.74
CA GLN A 74 -19.28 -22.52 -7.65
C GLN A 74 -20.37 -22.45 -8.72
N GLU A 75 -20.45 -21.37 -9.51
CA GLU A 75 -21.40 -21.27 -10.61
C GLU A 75 -20.88 -21.97 -11.88
N VAL A 76 -21.18 -23.27 -12.01
CA VAL A 76 -20.83 -24.07 -13.19
C VAL A 76 -21.47 -23.47 -14.45
N GLY A 77 -20.64 -23.13 -15.45
CA GLY A 77 -21.09 -22.70 -16.78
C GLY A 77 -21.21 -21.19 -17.01
N LYS A 78 -20.94 -20.35 -16.00
CA LYS A 78 -20.87 -18.88 -16.14
C LYS A 78 -19.46 -18.36 -15.84
N ASN A 79 -18.44 -18.81 -16.57
CA ASN A 79 -17.07 -18.30 -16.43
C ASN A 79 -16.89 -16.95 -17.14
N ASN A 80 -17.57 -15.91 -16.67
CA ASN A 80 -17.30 -14.55 -17.13
C ASN A 80 -16.26 -13.92 -16.19
N SER A 81 -15.12 -13.54 -16.75
CA SER A 81 -14.14 -12.73 -16.02
C SER A 81 -14.74 -11.38 -15.65
N GLY A 82 -14.41 -10.89 -14.45
CA GLY A 82 -14.84 -9.56 -14.02
C GLY A 82 -14.18 -8.45 -14.86
N LEU A 83 -14.88 -7.32 -14.99
CA LEU A 83 -14.39 -6.16 -15.72
C LEU A 83 -13.34 -5.35 -14.94
N LEU A 84 -13.34 -5.44 -13.60
CA LEU A 84 -12.34 -4.80 -12.75
C LEU A 84 -11.08 -5.65 -12.62
N GLY A 85 -9.94 -5.02 -12.92
CA GLY A 85 -8.60 -5.50 -12.66
C GLY A 85 -7.98 -4.78 -11.46
N PHE A 86 -7.29 -5.53 -10.61
CA PHE A 86 -6.50 -4.98 -9.51
C PHE A 86 -5.04 -5.31 -9.77
N VAL A 87 -4.16 -4.36 -9.52
CA VAL A 87 -2.71 -4.56 -9.50
C VAL A 87 -2.25 -4.65 -8.05
N ASP A 88 -1.23 -5.47 -7.77
CA ASP A 88 -0.65 -5.58 -6.43
C ASP A 88 -0.28 -4.18 -5.92
N ALA A 89 -0.69 -3.84 -4.70
CA ALA A 89 -0.33 -2.55 -4.14
C ALA A 89 1.12 -2.60 -3.62
N GLN A 90 1.96 -1.72 -4.14
CA GLN A 90 3.37 -1.60 -3.79
C GLN A 90 3.55 -0.58 -2.67
N ILE A 91 4.48 -0.82 -1.75
CA ILE A 91 4.78 0.13 -0.67
C ILE A 91 5.43 1.40 -1.23
N LEU A 92 4.83 2.56 -1.00
CA LEU A 92 5.38 3.87 -1.37
C LEU A 92 6.25 4.44 -0.24
N TYR A 93 5.76 4.35 1.00
CA TYR A 93 6.42 4.86 2.19
C TYR A 93 6.43 3.84 3.30
N LEU A 94 7.60 3.71 3.95
CA LEU A 94 7.81 2.87 5.11
C LEU A 94 8.19 3.75 6.33
N PRO A 95 7.46 3.65 7.45
CA PRO A 95 7.83 4.32 8.69
C PRO A 95 9.01 3.60 9.35
N VAL A 96 10.06 4.35 9.70
CA VAL A 96 11.26 3.84 10.37
C VAL A 96 11.62 4.76 11.53
N ARG A 97 11.87 4.19 12.71
CA ARG A 97 12.21 4.95 13.92
C ARG A 97 13.48 5.75 13.73
N LEU A 98 13.51 6.93 14.32
CA LEU A 98 14.63 7.88 14.22
C LEU A 98 15.21 8.16 15.61
N SER A 99 16.51 8.48 15.71
CA SER A 99 17.13 8.84 16.99
C SER A 99 16.84 10.28 17.47
N VAL A 100 16.57 11.20 16.55
CA VAL A 100 16.40 12.64 16.85
C VAL A 100 14.94 13.10 16.89
N ARG A 101 14.00 12.28 16.39
CA ARG A 101 12.54 12.49 16.41
C ARG A 101 11.84 11.13 16.47
N THR A 102 10.51 11.08 16.37
CA THR A 102 9.74 9.82 16.45
C THR A 102 10.09 8.81 15.33
N PHE A 103 9.89 9.19 14.07
CA PHE A 103 10.11 8.34 12.89
C PHE A 103 10.12 9.20 11.62
N PHE A 104 10.67 8.64 10.54
CA PHE A 104 10.50 9.12 9.17
C PHE A 104 9.70 8.12 8.33
N LEU A 105 8.95 8.64 7.35
CA LEU A 105 8.39 7.88 6.24
C LEU A 105 9.41 7.89 5.11
N ILE A 106 10.20 6.82 5.04
CA ILE A 106 11.24 6.69 4.01
C ILE A 106 10.63 6.19 2.70
N THR A 107 11.20 6.64 1.58
CA THR A 107 10.98 6.10 0.23
C THR A 107 12.31 6.04 -0.52
N CYS A 108 12.30 5.53 -1.75
CA CYS A 108 13.48 5.42 -2.60
C CYS A 108 13.18 5.78 -4.07
N PRO A 109 14.21 6.10 -4.88
CA PRO A 109 14.06 6.38 -6.30
C PRO A 109 13.24 5.34 -7.06
N LEU A 110 13.43 4.04 -6.79
CA LEU A 110 12.68 2.97 -7.44
C LEU A 110 11.17 3.06 -7.18
N GLN A 111 10.74 3.34 -5.94
CA GLN A 111 9.32 3.44 -5.61
C GLN A 111 8.67 4.68 -6.20
N ILE A 112 9.37 5.81 -6.21
CA ILE A 112 8.87 7.03 -6.86
C ILE A 112 8.76 6.81 -8.37
N SER A 113 9.71 6.10 -9.00
CA SER A 113 9.64 5.77 -10.43
C SER A 113 8.43 4.90 -10.75
N ARG A 114 8.16 3.87 -9.94
CA ARG A 114 6.97 3.01 -10.12
C ARG A 114 5.66 3.77 -9.92
N PHE A 115 5.63 4.69 -8.96
CA PHE A 115 4.48 5.57 -8.77
C PHE A 115 4.28 6.52 -9.96
N ASN A 116 5.38 7.06 -10.50
CA ASN A 116 5.36 7.86 -11.73
C ASN A 116 4.83 7.06 -12.92
N ASP A 117 5.24 5.81 -13.12
CA ASP A 117 4.69 4.96 -14.19
C ASP A 117 3.17 4.80 -14.08
N ALA A 118 2.63 4.70 -12.86
CA ALA A 118 1.19 4.65 -12.62
C ALA A 118 0.52 5.99 -12.95
N ARG A 119 1.15 7.11 -12.58
CA ARG A 119 0.69 8.49 -12.85
C ARG A 119 0.69 8.81 -14.34
N GLU A 120 1.74 8.48 -15.07
CA GLU A 120 1.83 8.68 -16.53
C GLU A 120 0.73 7.91 -17.27
N LYS A 121 0.48 6.66 -16.89
CA LYS A 121 -0.62 5.86 -17.45
C LYS A 121 -2.01 6.46 -17.21
N LYS A 122 -2.18 7.25 -16.14
CA LYS A 122 -3.40 8.00 -15.83
C LYS A 122 -3.40 9.41 -16.45
N GLY A 123 -2.30 9.84 -17.08
CA GLY A 123 -2.13 11.18 -17.64
C GLY A 123 -1.88 12.27 -16.60
N LEU A 124 -1.34 11.92 -15.44
CA LEU A 124 -0.97 12.85 -14.37
C LEU A 124 0.50 13.30 -14.49
N SER A 125 0.83 14.45 -13.90
CA SER A 125 2.24 14.91 -13.84
C SER A 125 3.10 13.97 -12.98
N THR A 126 4.39 13.87 -13.28
CA THR A 126 5.32 13.02 -12.52
C THR A 126 6.14 13.81 -11.51
N TYR A 127 6.56 13.12 -10.45
CA TYR A 127 7.48 13.66 -9.46
C TYR A 127 8.91 13.59 -9.99
N ALA A 128 9.63 14.71 -9.96
CA ALA A 128 11.01 14.76 -10.44
C ALA A 128 11.95 14.01 -9.47
N ILE A 129 12.68 13.02 -9.99
CA ILE A 129 13.73 12.31 -9.27
C ILE A 129 15.07 12.67 -9.92
N LYS A 130 15.85 13.54 -9.30
CA LYS A 130 17.19 13.92 -9.82
C LYS A 130 18.30 13.43 -8.90
N GLU A 131 17.94 12.90 -7.75
CA GLU A 131 18.84 12.57 -6.67
C GLU A 131 19.29 11.12 -6.79
N GLN A 132 20.58 10.92 -7.04
CA GLN A 132 21.22 9.68 -6.65
C GLN A 132 21.50 9.75 -5.16
N CYS A 133 20.79 8.92 -4.38
CA CYS A 133 21.02 8.79 -2.95
C CYS A 133 22.04 7.68 -2.71
N GLU A 134 23.18 8.03 -2.14
CA GLU A 134 24.17 7.03 -1.69
C GLU A 134 23.63 6.25 -0.48
N ASN A 135 24.22 5.08 -0.24
CA ASN A 135 23.74 4.11 0.75
C ASN A 135 23.86 4.58 2.21
N ASP A 136 24.69 5.57 2.49
CA ASP A 136 24.90 6.12 3.82
C ASP A 136 24.22 7.49 3.98
N ILE A 137 23.39 7.92 3.02
CA ILE A 137 22.72 9.22 3.02
C ILE A 137 21.22 9.05 3.24
N ILE A 138 20.66 9.98 4.00
CA ILE A 138 19.22 10.29 4.02
C ILE A 138 19.02 11.77 3.67
N ILE A 139 18.01 12.03 2.83
CA ILE A 139 17.67 13.38 2.37
C ILE A 139 16.26 13.73 2.86
N SER A 140 16.10 14.86 3.54
CA SER A 140 14.80 15.39 3.95
C SER A 140 14.87 16.90 4.18
N GLU A 141 13.75 17.60 3.99
CA GLU A 141 13.63 19.04 4.21
C GLU A 141 13.70 19.41 5.70
N THR A 142 13.41 18.46 6.60
CA THR A 142 13.32 18.74 8.04
C THR A 142 14.59 18.41 8.84
N LEU A 143 15.67 18.05 8.13
CA LEU A 143 16.99 17.74 8.69
C LEU A 143 17.94 18.94 8.78
N CYS A 144 17.40 20.16 8.83
CA CYS A 144 18.22 21.36 9.01
C CYS A 144 19.11 21.23 10.27
N ASP A 145 20.39 21.58 10.15
CA ASP A 145 21.41 21.53 11.22
C ASP A 145 21.74 20.15 11.82
N ILE A 146 21.24 19.06 11.23
CA ILE A 146 21.56 17.69 11.65
C ILE A 146 22.46 17.06 10.61
N SER A 147 23.68 16.66 11.01
CA SER A 147 24.65 16.03 10.09
C SER A 147 24.62 14.51 10.12
N LYS A 148 24.21 13.92 11.24
CA LYS A 148 24.18 12.47 11.46
C LYS A 148 22.93 12.07 12.23
N ILE A 149 22.29 11.01 11.77
CA ILE A 149 21.12 10.42 12.43
C ILE A 149 21.27 8.91 12.52
N TYR A 150 20.46 8.28 13.36
CA TYR A 150 20.25 6.84 13.32
C TYR A 150 18.81 6.57 12.91
N LEU A 151 18.65 5.79 11.83
CA LEU A 151 17.40 5.13 11.50
C LEU A 151 17.48 3.72 12.06
N GLU A 152 16.62 3.41 13.03
CA GLU A 152 16.84 2.30 13.96
C GLU A 152 18.25 2.33 14.55
N ASP A 153 19.09 1.36 14.22
CA ASP A 153 20.48 1.20 14.63
C ASP A 153 21.49 1.56 13.51
N ILE A 154 21.00 1.91 12.31
CA ILE A 154 21.85 2.30 11.19
C ILE A 154 22.13 3.79 11.22
N LYS A 155 23.43 4.11 11.28
CA LYS A 155 23.92 5.49 11.17
C LYS A 155 23.91 5.96 9.72
N LEU A 156 23.31 7.12 9.47
CA LEU A 156 23.28 7.78 8.17
C LEU A 156 23.74 9.25 8.29
N ASN A 157 24.34 9.75 7.21
CA ASN A 157 24.65 11.14 7.00
C ASN A 157 23.39 11.88 6.53
N ALA A 158 22.98 12.88 7.29
CA ALA A 158 21.80 13.68 7.01
C ALA A 158 22.11 14.81 6.04
N LYS A 159 21.29 14.92 4.99
CA LYS A 159 21.40 15.97 3.98
C LYS A 159 20.09 16.74 3.91
N HIS A 160 20.15 18.01 4.28
CA HIS A 160 19.04 18.93 4.11
C HIS A 160 18.90 19.31 2.62
N LYS A 161 17.74 19.03 2.03
CA LYS A 161 17.38 19.44 0.67
C LYS A 161 15.87 19.41 0.50
N THR A 162 15.33 20.42 -0.19
CA THR A 162 13.94 20.42 -0.66
C THR A 162 13.73 19.31 -1.70
N LEU A 163 12.74 18.45 -1.49
CA LEU A 163 12.42 17.31 -2.36
C LEU A 163 10.94 17.32 -2.70
N THR A 164 10.63 17.19 -3.99
CA THR A 164 9.25 17.03 -4.47
C THR A 164 8.87 15.55 -4.40
N LEU A 165 8.59 15.06 -3.19
CA LEU A 165 8.17 13.68 -2.94
C LEU A 165 6.64 13.52 -3.12
N PRO A 166 6.14 12.32 -3.49
CA PRO A 166 4.71 12.03 -3.54
C PRO A 166 3.96 12.37 -2.26
N THR A 167 2.98 13.27 -2.33
CA THR A 167 2.13 13.63 -1.17
C THR A 167 0.69 13.13 -1.28
N ASP A 168 0.35 12.45 -2.38
CA ASP A 168 -0.98 11.89 -2.61
C ASP A 168 -1.38 10.93 -1.47
N GLY A 169 -2.49 11.22 -0.79
CA GLY A 169 -2.97 10.39 0.33
C GLY A 169 -2.10 10.42 1.59
N VAL A 170 -1.06 11.25 1.64
CA VAL A 170 -0.24 11.49 2.83
C VAL A 170 -0.91 12.57 3.68
N PRO A 171 -1.28 12.29 4.95
CA PRO A 171 -1.79 13.32 5.85
C PRO A 171 -0.82 14.49 6.00
N ALA A 172 -1.33 15.72 6.00
CA ALA A 172 -0.51 16.94 6.06
C ALA A 172 0.47 16.97 7.25
N HIS A 173 0.10 16.38 8.39
CA HIS A 173 0.97 16.31 9.57
C HIS A 173 2.12 15.28 9.44
N LEU A 174 2.06 14.39 8.44
CA LEU A 174 3.11 13.42 8.12
C LEU A 174 4.02 13.89 6.98
N THR A 175 3.61 14.86 6.16
CA THR A 175 4.44 15.41 5.08
C THR A 175 5.83 15.90 5.55
N PRO A 176 5.99 16.56 6.72
CA PRO A 176 7.32 16.93 7.23
C PRO A 176 8.21 15.74 7.62
N ARG A 177 7.67 14.52 7.62
CA ARG A 177 8.38 13.27 7.95
C ARG A 177 8.79 12.48 6.71
N LEU A 178 8.57 12.99 5.51
CA LEU A 178 9.01 12.31 4.31
C LEU A 178 10.54 12.41 4.19
N ALA A 179 11.16 11.31 3.80
CA ALA A 179 12.60 11.25 3.57
C ALA A 179 12.94 10.29 2.42
N LEU A 180 14.00 10.62 1.69
CA LEU A 180 14.54 9.81 0.61
C LEU A 180 15.81 9.09 1.08
N VAL A 181 15.88 7.80 0.82
CA VAL A 181 17.08 6.96 0.98
C VAL A 181 17.40 6.25 -0.34
N SER A 182 18.54 5.58 -0.43
CA SER A 182 18.87 4.74 -1.59
C SER A 182 17.95 3.52 -1.69
N ASP A 183 17.85 2.94 -2.89
CA ASP A 183 17.08 1.70 -3.12
C ASP A 183 17.55 0.57 -2.20
N ASN A 184 18.86 0.35 -2.08
CA ASN A 184 19.43 -0.69 -1.22
C ASN A 184 19.23 -0.41 0.28
N LYS A 185 19.01 0.85 0.70
CA LYS A 185 18.65 1.14 2.10
C LYS A 185 17.18 0.91 2.34
N PHE A 186 16.33 1.33 1.40
CA PHE A 186 14.90 1.03 1.49
C PHE A 186 14.65 -0.48 1.52
N GLU A 187 15.31 -1.26 0.66
CA GLU A 187 15.28 -2.74 0.69
C GLU A 187 15.68 -3.31 2.05
N TRP A 188 16.77 -2.80 2.62
CA TRP A 188 17.24 -3.25 3.91
C TRP A 188 16.21 -3.01 5.01
N PHE A 189 15.64 -1.80 5.11
CA PHE A 189 14.61 -1.50 6.10
C PHE A 189 13.31 -2.25 5.84
N ALA A 190 12.88 -2.37 4.59
CA ALA A 190 11.71 -3.15 4.21
C ALA A 190 11.84 -4.62 4.63
N SER A 191 13.06 -5.16 4.62
CA SER A 191 13.34 -6.56 4.98
C SER A 191 13.58 -6.77 6.48
N ASN A 192 14.14 -5.78 7.18
CA ASN A 192 14.67 -5.96 8.54
C ASN A 192 14.00 -5.10 9.62
N ALA A 193 13.23 -4.09 9.25
CA ALA A 193 12.60 -3.15 10.19
C ALA A 193 11.07 -3.31 10.28
N MET A 194 10.54 -4.48 9.89
CA MET A 194 9.14 -4.83 10.15
C MET A 194 8.96 -5.23 11.62
N ALA A 195 7.75 -5.07 12.14
CA ALA A 195 7.45 -5.52 13.49
C ALA A 195 7.26 -7.05 13.49
N ILE A 196 7.91 -7.75 14.43
CA ILE A 196 7.71 -9.18 14.65
C ILE A 196 7.04 -9.34 16.01
N HIS A 197 5.81 -9.85 16.02
CA HIS A 197 5.04 -10.11 17.23
C HIS A 197 5.08 -11.60 17.57
N ALA A 198 5.42 -11.90 18.82
CA ALA A 198 5.29 -13.25 19.37
C ALA A 198 3.88 -13.43 19.95
N HIS A 199 3.20 -14.46 19.49
CA HIS A 199 1.87 -14.83 19.94
C HIS A 199 1.90 -16.20 20.62
N ASN A 200 1.11 -16.37 21.68
CA ASN A 200 0.99 -17.65 22.34
C ASN A 200 -0.47 -18.04 22.57
N LYS A 201 -0.69 -19.35 22.65
CA LYS A 201 -1.95 -19.93 23.10
C LYS A 201 -1.74 -20.47 24.51
N LEU A 202 -2.45 -19.91 25.49
CA LEU A 202 -2.37 -20.35 26.88
C LEU A 202 -3.49 -21.34 27.20
N SER A 203 -3.16 -22.36 27.98
CA SER A 203 -4.13 -23.23 28.64
C SER A 203 -4.85 -22.48 29.77
N VAL A 204 -5.91 -23.09 30.32
CA VAL A 204 -6.63 -22.57 31.50
C VAL A 204 -5.69 -22.37 32.70
N THR A 205 -4.61 -23.15 32.78
CA THR A 205 -3.58 -23.04 33.84
C THR A 205 -2.44 -22.08 33.49
N LYS A 206 -2.59 -21.27 32.44
CA LYS A 206 -1.58 -20.32 31.93
C LYS A 206 -0.28 -20.98 31.44
N LYS A 207 -0.32 -22.26 31.04
CA LYS A 207 0.80 -22.90 30.34
C LYS A 207 0.70 -22.64 28.85
N SER A 208 1.82 -22.31 28.20
CA SER A 208 1.86 -22.13 26.74
C SER A 208 1.67 -23.49 26.04
N GLU A 209 0.63 -23.61 25.23
CA GLU A 209 0.34 -24.77 24.36
C GLU A 209 0.90 -24.58 22.96
N ASN A 210 1.02 -23.33 22.51
CA ASN A 210 1.61 -22.98 21.22
C ASN A 210 2.28 -21.61 21.30
N LEU A 211 3.30 -21.40 20.47
CA LEU A 211 4.02 -20.13 20.29
C LEU A 211 4.28 -19.98 18.79
N TRP A 212 4.01 -18.80 18.25
CA TRP A 212 4.31 -18.48 16.86
C TRP A 212 4.71 -17.00 16.73
N TYR A 213 5.41 -16.69 15.64
CA TYR A 213 5.88 -15.36 15.29
C TYR A 213 5.17 -14.87 14.03
N GLU A 214 4.68 -13.64 14.09
CA GLU A 214 3.98 -12.99 13.00
C GLU A 214 4.66 -11.67 12.65
N GLU A 215 4.94 -11.48 11.37
CA GLU A 215 5.49 -10.25 10.84
C GLU A 215 4.36 -9.29 10.46
N LEU A 216 4.59 -7.99 10.72
CA LEU A 216 3.63 -6.92 10.51
C LEU A 216 4.28 -5.75 9.80
N VAL A 217 3.60 -5.26 8.77
CA VAL A 217 3.89 -3.94 8.21
C VAL A 217 3.44 -2.88 9.22
N PRO A 218 4.28 -1.90 9.60
CA PRO A 218 3.91 -0.94 10.63
C PRO A 218 2.75 -0.02 10.22
N ALA A 219 2.03 0.51 11.21
CA ALA A 219 1.05 1.58 11.01
C ALA A 219 1.71 2.82 10.39
N GLU A 220 0.95 3.63 9.65
CA GLU A 220 1.37 4.76 8.80
C GLU A 220 2.18 4.38 7.55
N SER A 221 2.42 3.09 7.29
CA SER A 221 2.90 2.65 5.97
C SER A 221 1.89 3.01 4.89
N ILE A 222 2.39 3.42 3.73
CA ILE A 222 1.57 3.88 2.61
C ILE A 222 1.89 3.00 1.41
N PHE A 223 0.86 2.43 0.81
CA PHE A 223 0.91 1.66 -0.42
C PHE A 223 0.19 2.40 -1.54
N PHE A 224 0.52 2.09 -2.78
CA PHE A 224 -0.25 2.50 -3.95
C PHE A 224 -0.54 1.29 -4.84
N GLY A 225 -1.72 1.26 -5.44
CA GLY A 225 -2.09 0.25 -6.43
C GLY A 225 -2.94 0.84 -7.55
N GLN A 226 -3.09 0.10 -8.64
CA GLN A 226 -3.95 0.50 -9.76
C GLN A 226 -5.25 -0.31 -9.77
N LEU A 227 -6.36 0.41 -9.91
CA LEU A 227 -7.69 -0.13 -10.23
C LEU A 227 -7.93 0.09 -11.72
N LEU A 228 -8.06 -0.99 -12.46
CA LEU A 228 -8.23 -0.99 -13.91
C LEU A 228 -9.65 -1.45 -14.28
N GLU A 229 -10.18 -0.97 -15.39
CA GLU A 229 -11.48 -1.43 -15.91
C GLU A 229 -11.40 -1.77 -17.40
N SER A 230 -11.89 -2.94 -17.76
CA SER A 230 -12.04 -3.37 -19.15
C SER A 230 -13.40 -2.95 -19.70
N PRO A 231 -13.51 -2.72 -21.02
CA PRO A 231 -14.81 -2.47 -21.64
C PRO A 231 -15.72 -3.70 -21.48
N PRO A 232 -17.05 -3.51 -21.44
CA PRO A 232 -18.00 -4.61 -21.28
C PRO A 232 -17.90 -5.61 -22.45
N TYR A 233 -18.03 -6.91 -22.15
CA TYR A 233 -18.00 -7.98 -23.17
C TYR A 233 -19.08 -7.85 -24.25
N LYS A 234 -20.23 -7.28 -23.88
CA LYS A 234 -21.30 -6.89 -24.80
C LYS A 234 -21.83 -5.54 -24.33
N ALA A 235 -21.55 -4.49 -25.11
CA ALA A 235 -22.06 -3.16 -24.82
C ALA A 235 -23.59 -3.16 -24.84
N LYS A 236 -24.20 -2.69 -23.75
CA LYS A 236 -25.61 -2.37 -23.66
C LYS A 236 -25.80 -0.85 -23.68
N GLU A 237 -27.00 -0.42 -24.05
CA GLU A 237 -27.39 0.98 -23.98
C GLU A 237 -27.26 1.47 -22.52
N GLY A 238 -26.43 2.50 -22.29
CA GLY A 238 -26.11 3.01 -20.95
C GLY A 238 -24.79 2.51 -20.34
N ASP A 239 -24.03 1.64 -21.01
CA ASP A 239 -22.68 1.28 -20.56
C ASP A 239 -21.70 2.44 -20.84
N THR A 240 -21.17 3.02 -19.76
CA THR A 240 -20.11 4.03 -19.83
C THR A 240 -18.78 3.43 -19.40
N ALA A 241 -17.69 3.83 -20.05
CA ALA A 241 -16.35 3.50 -19.57
C ALA A 241 -16.17 4.03 -18.14
N GLY A 242 -15.55 3.23 -17.27
CA GLY A 242 -15.30 3.64 -15.89
C GLY A 242 -16.49 3.51 -14.95
N LYS A 243 -17.61 2.93 -15.40
CA LYS A 243 -18.83 2.76 -14.59
C LYS A 243 -18.50 2.06 -13.27
N TYR A 244 -17.83 0.91 -13.32
CA TYR A 244 -17.62 0.09 -12.14
C TYR A 244 -16.52 0.65 -11.24
N SER A 245 -15.45 1.19 -11.83
CA SER A 245 -14.35 1.78 -11.07
C SER A 245 -14.77 3.07 -10.37
N SER A 246 -15.56 3.93 -11.02
CA SER A 246 -16.13 5.13 -10.40
C SER A 246 -17.09 4.77 -9.27
N LYS A 247 -17.98 3.79 -9.50
CA LYS A 247 -18.90 3.32 -8.46
C LYS A 247 -18.17 2.70 -7.28
N LEU A 248 -17.07 1.97 -7.52
CA LEU A 248 -16.27 1.38 -6.44
C LEU A 248 -15.64 2.45 -5.58
N ILE A 249 -15.08 3.49 -6.22
CA ILE A 249 -14.53 4.67 -5.55
C ILE A 249 -15.58 5.37 -4.68
N THR A 250 -16.81 5.55 -5.18
CA THR A 250 -17.88 6.19 -4.40
C THR A 250 -18.40 5.31 -3.26
N THR A 251 -18.30 3.98 -3.41
CA THR A 251 -18.69 3.00 -2.37
C THR A 251 -17.64 2.88 -1.27
N ALA A 252 -16.42 3.40 -1.49
CA ALA A 252 -15.30 3.27 -0.57
C ALA A 252 -15.69 3.72 0.85
N PRO A 253 -15.64 2.83 1.85
CA PRO A 253 -15.91 3.23 3.22
C PRO A 253 -14.75 4.10 3.74
N PRO A 254 -14.97 4.91 4.80
CA PRO A 254 -13.92 5.73 5.40
C PRO A 254 -12.70 4.92 5.85
N PHE A 255 -12.97 3.71 6.35
CA PHE A 255 -11.97 2.72 6.69
C PHE A 255 -12.46 1.34 6.24
N PHE A 256 -11.50 0.48 5.93
CA PHE A 256 -11.76 -0.91 5.59
C PHE A 256 -10.60 -1.78 6.06
N GLN A 257 -10.87 -3.07 6.20
CA GLN A 257 -9.92 -4.02 6.74
C GLN A 257 -9.30 -4.87 5.62
N ILE A 258 -7.97 -4.94 5.61
CA ILE A 258 -7.18 -5.81 4.71
C ILE A 258 -6.38 -6.80 5.55
N GLY A 259 -6.27 -8.03 5.06
CA GLY A 259 -5.42 -9.06 5.66
C GLY A 259 -6.12 -9.80 6.80
N ARG A 260 -5.36 -10.33 7.75
CA ARG A 260 -5.89 -11.10 8.89
C ARG A 260 -5.93 -10.24 10.16
N ASN A 261 -6.31 -10.88 11.27
CA ASN A 261 -6.20 -10.29 12.62
C ASN A 261 -7.06 -9.03 12.86
N TYR A 262 -8.21 -8.93 12.17
CA TYR A 262 -9.17 -7.84 12.38
C TYR A 262 -9.65 -7.75 13.84
N SER A 263 -9.88 -8.90 14.50
CA SER A 263 -10.40 -8.96 15.87
C SER A 263 -9.38 -8.54 16.92
N THR A 264 -8.09 -8.47 16.55
CA THR A 264 -7.00 -7.99 17.41
C THR A 264 -6.51 -6.61 16.98
N GLY A 265 -7.24 -5.92 16.09
CA GLY A 265 -6.98 -4.53 15.71
C GLY A 265 -5.92 -4.36 14.61
N HIS A 266 -5.73 -5.34 13.73
CA HIS A 266 -4.80 -5.27 12.60
C HIS A 266 -5.51 -5.04 11.27
N GLY A 267 -4.78 -4.44 10.33
CA GLY A 267 -5.20 -4.32 8.94
C GLY A 267 -6.25 -3.24 8.65
N LEU A 268 -6.54 -2.33 9.57
CA LEU A 268 -7.38 -1.16 9.30
C LEU A 268 -6.63 -0.18 8.40
N MET A 269 -7.25 0.18 7.28
CA MET A 269 -6.66 0.99 6.22
C MET A 269 -7.56 2.18 5.89
N GLN A 270 -6.94 3.29 5.47
CA GLN A 270 -7.62 4.41 4.81
C GLN A 270 -7.28 4.41 3.32
N ILE A 271 -8.26 4.74 2.47
CA ILE A 271 -8.08 4.83 1.01
C ILE A 271 -8.11 6.28 0.60
N THR A 272 -7.25 6.66 -0.34
CA THR A 272 -7.36 7.93 -1.07
C THR A 272 -7.24 7.65 -2.55
N VAL A 273 -8.14 8.21 -3.34
CA VAL A 273 -8.02 8.15 -4.80
C VAL A 273 -7.13 9.31 -5.25
N VAL A 274 -6.12 9.02 -6.07
CA VAL A 274 -5.35 10.08 -6.72
C VAL A 274 -6.22 10.68 -7.82
N THR A 275 -6.70 11.90 -7.60
CA THR A 275 -7.42 12.71 -8.58
C THR A 275 -6.43 13.55 -9.39
N GLN A 276 -6.92 14.24 -10.44
CA GLN A 276 -6.10 15.18 -11.20
C GLN A 276 -5.39 16.16 -10.25
N ASP A 277 -4.17 16.55 -10.62
CA ASP A 277 -3.38 17.52 -9.87
C ASP A 277 -4.25 18.76 -9.66
N GLU A 278 -4.54 19.11 -8.40
CA GLU A 278 -4.88 20.49 -8.10
C GLU A 278 -3.68 21.28 -8.59
N SER A 279 -3.85 22.01 -9.69
CA SER A 279 -2.87 22.98 -10.13
C SER A 279 -2.53 23.80 -8.89
N TYR A 280 -1.33 23.64 -8.35
CA TYR A 280 -0.75 24.65 -7.49
C TYR A 280 -0.74 25.91 -8.36
N LYS A 281 -1.76 26.75 -8.16
CA LYS A 281 -1.71 28.14 -8.56
C LYS A 281 -0.68 28.74 -7.61
N ASP A 282 0.56 28.75 -8.07
CA ASP A 282 1.53 29.71 -7.58
C ASP A 282 1.00 31.10 -7.98
N ASP A 283 0.35 31.77 -7.02
CA ASP A 283 0.24 33.24 -6.98
C ASP A 283 1.42 33.80 -6.18
#